data_AF-A0A1Y1Y0A5-F1
#
_entry.id   AF-A0A1Y1Y0A5-F1
#
_cell.length_a   1.000
_cell.length_b   1.000
_cell.length_c   1.000
_cell.angle_alpha   90.00
_cell.angle_beta   90.00
_cell.angle_gamma   90.00
#
_symmetry.space_group_name_H-M   'P 1'
#
loop_
_entity.id
_entity.type
_entity.pdbx_description
1 polymer ?
#
loop_
_entity_poly.entity_id
_entity_poly.type
_entity_poly.pdbx_seq_one_letter_code
_entity_poly.pdbx_strand_id
1 'polypeptide(L)'
;MSPYSAHFLASTGHSDWPAKVEFTPNTLTSLLSKSTLQARKKQPTIPRVINSNTDRPKTEKSAHDALDTTELVVYPNNWLCSNVTENNISSLVNHVLLKEPVDFDSVGIKVEPLKKQQILICGHGERDSRCGIVAPILKEAFERAKKTLGLDDQVEVNLVSHIGGHKFAANVIVYPAGIWYARVRPEHAQEILVKSVQNREVIPELFRGQM
;
A
#
# COMPACT_ATOMS: atom_id res chain seq x y z
N MET A 1 6.75 15.28 5.92
CA MET A 1 5.40 14.65 6.07
C MET A 1 5.22 14.23 7.53
N SER A 2 4.00 14.15 8.07
CA SER A 2 3.82 13.54 9.41
C SER A 2 4.26 12.07 9.34
N PRO A 3 5.11 11.59 10.27
CA PRO A 3 5.48 10.18 10.35
C PRO A 3 4.23 9.29 10.42
N TYR A 4 4.32 8.09 9.85
CA TYR A 4 3.28 7.08 9.92
C TYR A 4 3.91 5.75 10.34
N SER A 5 3.24 4.99 11.18
CA SER A 5 3.83 3.80 11.81
C SER A 5 3.62 2.52 11.01
N ALA A 6 2.59 2.48 10.17
CA ALA A 6 2.26 1.32 9.36
C ALA A 6 1.46 1.71 8.11
N HIS A 7 1.57 0.89 7.08
CA HIS A 7 0.72 0.93 5.90
C HIS A 7 0.19 -0.47 5.61
N PHE A 8 -1.13 -0.61 5.68
CA PHE A 8 -1.87 -1.82 5.29
C PHE A 8 -2.48 -1.58 3.91
N LEU A 9 -2.16 -2.45 2.95
CA LEU A 9 -2.64 -2.38 1.58
C LEU A 9 -3.50 -3.61 1.25
N ALA A 10 -4.79 -3.42 0.98
CA ALA A 10 -5.68 -4.48 0.53
C ALA A 10 -5.51 -4.75 -0.97
N SER A 11 -5.15 -5.98 -1.35
CA SER A 11 -4.96 -6.39 -2.75
C SER A 11 -6.31 -6.64 -3.43
N THR A 12 -6.89 -5.59 -4.00
CA THR A 12 -8.25 -5.65 -4.57
C THR A 12 -8.27 -6.13 -6.02
N GLY A 13 -7.17 -5.95 -6.77
CA GLY A 13 -7.07 -6.34 -8.19
C GLY A 13 -7.77 -5.40 -9.17
N HIS A 14 -8.27 -4.25 -8.69
CA HIS A 14 -8.92 -3.21 -9.50
C HIS A 14 -8.55 -1.82 -8.93
N SER A 15 -8.91 -0.73 -9.63
CA SER A 15 -8.54 0.65 -9.24
C SER A 15 -9.68 1.68 -9.29
N ASP A 16 -10.89 1.24 -9.60
CA ASP A 16 -12.16 2.00 -9.62
C ASP A 16 -12.79 2.10 -8.23
N TRP A 17 -12.00 2.48 -7.22
CA TRP A 17 -12.48 2.54 -5.84
C TRP A 17 -13.39 3.74 -5.55
N PRO A 18 -14.41 3.59 -4.69
CA PRO A 18 -15.25 4.71 -4.25
C PRO A 18 -14.43 5.76 -3.47
N ALA A 19 -14.90 7.01 -3.44
CA ALA A 19 -14.20 8.14 -2.82
C ALA A 19 -13.82 7.96 -1.33
N LYS A 20 -14.53 7.09 -0.61
CA LYS A 20 -14.33 6.79 0.81
C LYS A 20 -14.23 5.28 1.04
N VAL A 21 -13.09 4.71 0.67
CA VAL A 21 -12.80 3.27 0.81
C VAL A 21 -12.91 2.77 2.25
N GLU A 22 -12.68 3.65 3.23
CA GLU A 22 -12.78 3.37 4.65
C GLU A 22 -14.21 3.08 5.13
N PHE A 23 -15.23 3.45 4.34
CA PHE A 23 -16.64 3.24 4.65
C PHE A 23 -17.31 2.25 3.70
N THR A 24 -16.58 1.67 2.75
CA THR A 24 -17.16 0.70 1.81
C THR A 24 -17.50 -0.59 2.57
N PRO A 25 -18.78 -1.00 2.64
CA PRO A 25 -19.18 -2.22 3.31
C PRO A 25 -18.49 -3.44 2.71
N ASN A 26 -18.27 -4.48 3.53
CA ASN A 26 -17.74 -5.76 3.09
C ASN A 26 -16.38 -5.66 2.37
N THR A 27 -15.52 -4.73 2.82
CA THR A 27 -14.15 -4.61 2.32
C THR A 27 -13.14 -4.77 3.44
N LEU A 28 -11.96 -5.33 3.13
CA LEU A 28 -10.86 -5.36 4.11
C LEU A 28 -10.47 -3.96 4.55
N THR A 29 -10.50 -2.96 3.68
CA THR A 29 -10.07 -1.60 4.04
C THR A 29 -11.01 -0.93 5.04
N SER A 30 -12.31 -1.22 4.98
CA SER A 30 -13.27 -0.81 6.01
C SER A 30 -12.99 -1.51 7.35
N LEU A 31 -12.73 -2.82 7.33
CA LEU A 31 -12.36 -3.58 8.52
C LEU A 31 -11.03 -3.09 9.13
N LEU A 32 -10.00 -2.87 8.31
CA LEU A 32 -8.72 -2.26 8.71
C LEU A 32 -8.95 -0.91 9.36
N SER A 33 -9.79 -0.05 8.79
CA SER A 33 -10.09 1.26 9.34
C SER A 33 -10.73 1.18 10.72
N LYS A 34 -11.61 0.20 10.96
CA LYS A 34 -12.18 -0.07 12.28
C LYS A 34 -11.12 -0.59 13.27
N SER A 35 -10.37 -1.63 12.90
CA SER A 35 -9.37 -2.26 13.79
C SER A 35 -8.21 -1.31 14.13
N THR A 36 -7.71 -0.55 13.15
CA THR A 36 -6.64 0.45 13.36
C THR A 36 -7.11 1.59 14.26
N LEU A 37 -8.37 2.03 14.13
CA LEU A 37 -8.95 3.02 15.05
C LEU A 37 -9.04 2.48 16.48
N GLN A 38 -9.43 1.22 16.67
CA GLN A 38 -9.46 0.59 17.99
C GLN A 38 -8.06 0.48 18.62
N ALA A 39 -7.07 0.04 17.85
CA ALA A 39 -5.68 -0.03 18.34
C ALA A 39 -5.15 1.35 18.75
N ARG A 40 -5.40 2.40 17.95
CA ARG A 40 -5.01 3.78 18.29
C ARG A 40 -5.78 4.35 19.48
N LYS A 41 -7.01 3.89 19.75
CA LYS A 41 -7.73 4.25 20.99
C LYS A 41 -7.07 3.63 22.22
N LYS A 42 -6.61 2.38 22.13
CA LYS A 42 -5.86 1.70 23.21
C LYS A 42 -4.52 2.39 23.47
N GLN A 43 -3.82 2.81 22.41
CA GLN A 43 -2.53 3.51 22.50
C GLN A 43 -2.51 4.77 21.62
N PRO A 44 -2.94 5.93 22.16
CA PRO A 44 -3.02 7.20 21.41
C PRO A 44 -1.69 7.73 20.89
N THR A 45 -0.56 7.23 21.41
CA THR A 45 0.79 7.60 20.96
C THR A 45 1.17 6.97 19.62
N ILE A 46 0.41 5.98 19.12
CA ILE A 46 0.64 5.41 17.78
C ILE A 46 0.49 6.52 16.73
N PRO A 47 1.51 6.75 15.89
CA PRO A 47 1.45 7.70 14.78
C PRO A 47 0.33 7.39 13.78
N ARG A 48 0.30 8.15 12.69
CA ARG A 48 -0.66 7.90 11.61
C ARG A 48 -0.51 6.47 11.08
N VAL A 49 -1.63 5.82 10.77
CA VAL A 49 -1.68 4.54 10.05
C VAL A 49 -2.34 4.80 8.71
N ILE A 50 -1.82 4.18 7.65
CA ILE A 50 -2.37 4.30 6.30
C ILE A 50 -3.05 2.97 5.97
N ASN A 51 -4.33 3.02 5.63
CA ASN A 51 -5.08 1.89 5.09
C ASN A 51 -5.46 2.27 3.66
N SER A 52 -5.10 1.43 2.68
CA SER A 52 -5.38 1.70 1.28
C SER A 52 -5.70 0.42 0.53
N ASN A 53 -6.30 0.57 -0.65
CA ASN A 53 -6.46 -0.51 -1.61
C ASN A 53 -5.32 -0.42 -2.63
N THR A 54 -4.95 -1.55 -3.21
CA THR A 54 -4.03 -1.63 -4.35
C THR A 54 -4.65 -2.47 -5.47
N ASP A 55 -4.30 -2.11 -6.71
CA ASP A 55 -4.72 -2.85 -7.91
C ASP A 55 -3.91 -4.13 -8.14
N ARG A 56 -3.02 -4.46 -7.21
CA ARG A 56 -2.32 -5.74 -7.16
C ARG A 56 -3.33 -6.90 -7.30
N PRO A 57 -3.13 -7.81 -8.27
CA PRO A 57 -3.98 -9.00 -8.41
C PRO A 57 -3.93 -9.86 -7.15
N LYS A 58 -5.06 -10.52 -6.87
CA LYS A 58 -5.15 -11.53 -5.83
C LYS A 58 -4.41 -12.78 -6.29
N THR A 59 -3.64 -13.42 -5.40
CA THR A 59 -2.98 -14.70 -5.69
C THR A 59 -3.97 -15.87 -5.76
N GLU A 60 -5.10 -15.80 -5.05
CA GLU A 60 -6.15 -16.83 -5.12
C GLU A 60 -7.52 -16.25 -5.52
N LYS A 61 -8.25 -17.01 -6.36
CA LYS A 61 -9.70 -16.81 -6.53
C LYS A 61 -10.35 -17.38 -5.28
N SER A 62 -10.66 -16.54 -4.30
CA SER A 62 -11.49 -17.01 -3.20
C SER A 62 -12.85 -17.46 -3.76
N ALA A 63 -13.11 -18.75 -3.62
CA ALA A 63 -14.38 -19.36 -4.02
C ALA A 63 -15.51 -19.03 -3.02
N HIS A 64 -15.22 -18.33 -1.91
CA HIS A 64 -16.15 -18.22 -0.77
C HIS A 64 -16.18 -16.91 0.01
N ASP A 65 -15.50 -15.82 -0.39
CA ASP A 65 -15.44 -14.65 0.48
C ASP A 65 -16.59 -13.66 0.30
N ALA A 66 -17.25 -13.35 1.42
CA ALA A 66 -18.16 -12.22 1.57
C ALA A 66 -17.45 -10.86 1.43
N LEU A 67 -16.10 -10.85 1.43
CA LEU A 67 -15.26 -9.66 1.35
C LEU A 67 -14.66 -9.44 -0.04
N ASP A 68 -14.36 -8.18 -0.35
CA ASP A 68 -13.72 -7.77 -1.61
C ASP A 68 -12.36 -8.41 -1.87
N THR A 69 -11.61 -8.79 -0.83
CA THR A 69 -10.34 -9.51 -0.90
C THR A 69 -10.01 -10.11 0.48
N THR A 70 -9.00 -10.98 0.55
CA THR A 70 -8.46 -11.56 1.79
C THR A 70 -6.95 -11.44 1.89
N GLU A 71 -6.34 -10.65 1.00
CA GLU A 71 -4.90 -10.44 0.92
C GLU A 71 -4.50 -9.00 1.29
N LEU A 72 -3.55 -8.89 2.22
CA LEU A 72 -2.96 -7.63 2.67
C LEU A 72 -1.46 -7.62 2.44
N VAL A 73 -0.93 -6.49 1.97
CA VAL A 73 0.49 -6.16 2.08
C VAL A 73 0.70 -5.24 3.28
N VAL A 74 1.68 -5.54 4.12
CA VAL A 74 1.90 -4.84 5.40
C VAL A 74 3.33 -4.28 5.50
N TYR A 75 3.42 -2.97 5.71
CA TYR A 75 4.68 -2.26 6.01
C TYR A 75 4.65 -1.69 7.44
N PRO A 76 5.79 -1.64 8.15
CA PRO A 76 7.17 -1.88 7.68
C PRO A 76 7.60 -3.34 7.54
N ASN A 77 6.78 -4.28 7.98
CA ASN A 77 7.15 -5.70 8.05
C ASN A 77 7.51 -6.33 6.70
N ASN A 78 7.10 -5.73 5.58
CA ASN A 78 7.25 -6.26 4.23
C ASN A 78 6.64 -7.66 4.10
N TRP A 79 5.43 -7.81 4.64
CA TRP A 79 4.67 -9.05 4.62
C TRP A 79 3.57 -9.04 3.57
N LEU A 80 3.32 -10.20 2.99
CA LEU A 80 2.08 -10.58 2.32
C LEU A 80 1.31 -11.48 3.29
N CYS A 81 0.14 -11.02 3.72
CA CYS A 81 -0.77 -11.76 4.60
C CYS A 81 -1.98 -12.23 3.79
N SER A 82 -2.21 -13.53 3.73
CA SER A 82 -3.38 -14.15 3.09
C SER A 82 -4.33 -14.73 4.13
N ASN A 83 -5.57 -15.04 3.71
CA ASN A 83 -6.65 -15.54 4.58
C ASN A 83 -7.04 -14.55 5.70
N VAL A 84 -6.90 -13.25 5.43
CA VAL A 84 -7.35 -12.20 6.35
C VAL A 84 -8.86 -12.04 6.22
N THR A 85 -9.57 -12.14 7.35
CA THR A 85 -11.03 -12.10 7.44
C THR A 85 -11.47 -11.13 8.55
N GLU A 86 -12.77 -10.85 8.64
CA GLU A 86 -13.33 -10.04 9.74
C GLU A 86 -12.98 -10.58 11.14
N ASN A 87 -12.88 -11.90 11.27
CA ASN A 87 -12.65 -12.55 12.56
C ASN A 87 -11.19 -12.49 13.03
N ASN A 88 -10.22 -12.41 12.13
CA ASN A 88 -8.80 -12.50 12.48
C ASN A 88 -8.00 -11.19 12.23
N ILE A 89 -8.55 -10.23 11.48
CA ILE A 89 -7.85 -8.99 11.12
C ILE A 89 -7.37 -8.17 12.32
N SER A 90 -8.14 -8.16 13.41
CA SER A 90 -7.78 -7.43 14.63
C SER A 90 -6.52 -7.99 15.29
N SER A 91 -6.28 -9.31 15.22
CA SER A 91 -5.05 -9.94 15.72
C SER A 91 -3.82 -9.46 14.95
N LEU A 92 -3.92 -9.39 13.61
CA LEU A 92 -2.85 -8.86 12.75
C LEU A 92 -2.58 -7.38 13.05
N VAL A 93 -3.64 -6.56 13.11
CA VAL A 93 -3.50 -5.11 13.36
C VAL A 93 -2.88 -4.84 14.74
N ASN A 94 -3.35 -5.52 15.78
CA ASN A 94 -2.79 -5.34 17.11
C ASN A 94 -1.34 -5.82 17.19
N HIS A 95 -0.99 -6.93 16.55
CA HIS A 95 0.40 -7.37 16.51
C HIS A 95 1.31 -6.31 15.86
N VAL A 96 0.91 -5.77 14.72
CA VAL A 96 1.71 -4.77 13.98
C VAL A 96 1.83 -3.46 14.76
N LEU A 97 0.72 -2.96 15.32
CA LEU A 97 0.65 -1.62 15.93
C LEU A 97 0.95 -1.59 17.43
N LEU A 98 0.47 -2.58 18.18
CA LEU A 98 0.56 -2.66 19.65
C LEU A 98 1.65 -3.64 20.12
N LYS A 99 2.25 -4.41 19.20
CA LYS A 99 3.23 -5.47 19.51
C LYS A 99 2.65 -6.57 20.41
N GLU A 100 1.33 -6.76 20.35
CA GLU A 100 0.68 -7.90 21.01
C GLU A 100 1.19 -9.22 20.39
N PRO A 101 1.53 -10.24 21.18
CA PRO A 101 1.96 -11.53 20.64
C PRO A 101 0.80 -12.20 19.87
N VAL A 102 1.11 -12.84 18.75
CA VAL A 102 0.15 -13.59 17.96
C VAL A 102 0.82 -14.82 17.37
N ASP A 103 0.12 -15.94 17.42
CA ASP A 103 0.43 -17.11 16.60
C ASP A 103 -0.45 -17.06 15.36
N PHE A 104 0.16 -16.72 14.22
CA PHE A 104 -0.56 -16.51 12.96
C PHE A 104 -1.21 -17.79 12.42
N ASP A 105 -0.60 -18.95 12.66
CA ASP A 105 -1.15 -20.25 12.25
C ASP A 105 -2.43 -20.55 13.05
N SER A 106 -2.40 -20.31 14.36
CA SER A 106 -3.56 -20.49 15.24
C SER A 106 -4.74 -19.58 14.90
N VAL A 107 -4.51 -18.36 14.39
CA VAL A 107 -5.57 -17.43 13.95
C VAL A 107 -5.91 -17.56 12.45
N GLY A 108 -5.29 -18.52 11.76
CA GLY A 108 -5.56 -18.84 10.35
C GLY A 108 -5.09 -17.78 9.36
N ILE A 109 -4.09 -16.96 9.68
CA ILE A 109 -3.49 -16.00 8.75
C ILE A 109 -2.18 -16.56 8.23
N LYS A 110 -2.05 -16.70 6.91
CA LYS A 110 -0.78 -17.07 6.29
C LYS A 110 0.08 -15.81 6.12
N VAL A 111 1.29 -15.78 6.67
CA VAL A 111 2.21 -14.64 6.56
C VAL A 111 3.47 -15.07 5.82
N GLU A 112 3.78 -14.38 4.71
CA GLU A 112 4.96 -14.64 3.89
C GLU A 112 5.73 -13.33 3.62
N PRO A 113 7.06 -13.37 3.46
CA PRO A 113 7.81 -12.21 3.00
C PRO A 113 7.38 -11.78 1.60
N LEU A 114 7.13 -10.48 1.40
CA LEU A 114 6.86 -9.93 0.07
C LEU A 114 8.16 -9.91 -0.74
N LYS A 115 8.17 -10.66 -1.85
CA LYS A 115 9.38 -10.91 -2.65
C LYS A 115 9.83 -9.73 -3.51
N LYS A 116 8.89 -8.93 -4.01
CA LYS A 116 9.14 -7.82 -4.92
C LYS A 116 9.01 -6.48 -4.21
N GLN A 117 9.93 -5.55 -4.50
CA GLN A 117 9.81 -4.15 -4.10
C GLN A 117 8.58 -3.53 -4.75
N GLN A 118 7.96 -2.54 -4.11
CA GLN A 118 6.72 -1.95 -4.59
C GLN A 118 6.93 -0.49 -4.97
N ILE A 119 6.46 -0.14 -6.17
CA ILE A 119 6.21 1.23 -6.59
C ILE A 119 4.71 1.46 -6.53
N LEU A 120 4.30 2.33 -5.62
CA LEU A 120 2.91 2.59 -5.30
C LEU A 120 2.52 3.98 -5.78
N ILE A 121 1.61 4.07 -6.74
CA ILE A 121 1.19 5.33 -7.35
C ILE A 121 -0.24 5.65 -6.91
N CYS A 122 -0.45 6.80 -6.27
CA CYS A 122 -1.80 7.18 -5.85
C CYS A 122 -2.69 7.44 -7.08
N GLY A 123 -3.64 6.55 -7.35
CA GLY A 123 -4.55 6.58 -8.50
C GLY A 123 -6.02 6.84 -8.15
N HIS A 124 -6.31 7.31 -6.94
CA HIS A 124 -7.68 7.43 -6.43
C HIS A 124 -8.46 8.61 -7.06
N GLY A 125 -8.97 8.43 -8.27
CA GLY A 125 -9.67 9.45 -9.05
C GLY A 125 -10.92 10.02 -8.37
N GLU A 126 -11.76 9.13 -7.81
CA GLU A 126 -12.97 9.52 -7.08
C GLU A 126 -12.69 10.39 -5.84
N ARG A 127 -11.46 10.31 -5.30
CA ARG A 127 -11.03 11.16 -4.18
C ARG A 127 -10.33 12.44 -4.63
N ASP A 128 -9.54 12.36 -5.70
CA ASP A 128 -8.90 13.51 -6.33
C ASP A 128 -8.65 13.23 -7.82
N SER A 129 -9.27 14.04 -8.69
CA SER A 129 -9.20 13.86 -10.14
C SER A 129 -7.77 13.94 -10.69
N ARG A 130 -6.87 14.71 -10.07
CA ARG A 130 -5.47 14.81 -10.50
C ARG A 130 -4.74 13.49 -10.31
N CYS A 131 -5.01 12.80 -9.20
CA CYS A 131 -4.48 11.45 -8.96
C CYS A 131 -5.01 10.47 -10.00
N GLY A 132 -6.32 10.50 -10.28
CA GLY A 132 -6.95 9.61 -11.27
C GLY A 132 -6.41 9.82 -12.70
N ILE A 133 -6.20 11.07 -13.11
CA ILE A 133 -5.72 11.39 -14.46
C ILE A 133 -4.24 11.01 -14.63
N VAL A 134 -3.38 11.35 -13.65
CA VAL A 134 -1.93 11.23 -13.81
C VAL A 134 -1.43 9.80 -13.55
N ALA A 135 -2.10 9.04 -12.68
CA ALA A 135 -1.58 7.75 -12.24
C ALA A 135 -1.44 6.68 -13.34
N PRO A 136 -2.37 6.51 -14.30
CA PRO A 136 -2.19 5.55 -15.39
C PRO A 136 -0.97 5.89 -16.26
N ILE A 137 -0.77 7.18 -16.57
CA ILE A 137 0.37 7.66 -17.37
C ILE A 137 1.69 7.36 -16.64
N LEU A 138 1.73 7.59 -15.33
CA LEU A 138 2.91 7.25 -14.53
C LEU A 138 3.13 5.74 -14.43
N LYS A 139 2.07 4.95 -14.22
CA LYS A 139 2.18 3.49 -14.16
C LYS A 139 2.81 2.95 -15.44
N GLU A 140 2.35 3.40 -16.60
CA GLU A 140 2.96 3.02 -17.87
C GLU A 140 4.44 3.46 -17.99
N ALA A 141 4.78 4.66 -17.52
CA ALA A 141 6.16 5.14 -17.55
C ALA A 141 7.08 4.28 -16.68
N PHE A 142 6.63 3.92 -15.48
CA PHE A 142 7.34 2.99 -14.59
C PHE A 142 7.43 1.59 -15.17
N GLU A 143 6.36 1.07 -15.76
CA GLU A 143 6.37 -0.25 -16.41
C GLU A 143 7.36 -0.31 -17.59
N ARG A 144 7.38 0.73 -18.44
CA ARG A 144 8.38 0.84 -19.52
C ARG A 144 9.80 0.90 -18.97
N ALA A 145 10.07 1.76 -17.99
CA ALA A 145 11.39 1.91 -17.40
C ALA A 145 11.85 0.63 -16.68
N LYS A 146 10.95 -0.04 -15.95
CA LYS A 146 11.18 -1.33 -15.29
C LYS A 146 11.65 -2.38 -16.30
N LYS A 147 10.95 -2.51 -17.43
CA LYS A 147 11.30 -3.43 -18.50
C LYS A 147 12.65 -3.10 -19.12
N THR A 148 12.94 -1.82 -19.39
CA THR A 148 14.24 -1.38 -19.94
C THR A 148 15.40 -1.71 -19.00
N LEU A 149 15.18 -1.64 -17.68
CA LEU A 149 16.18 -1.95 -16.68
C LEU A 149 16.25 -3.45 -16.30
N GLY A 150 15.39 -4.30 -16.86
CA GLY A 150 15.32 -5.74 -16.51
C GLY A 150 14.88 -6.01 -15.08
N LEU A 151 13.97 -5.18 -14.53
CA LEU A 151 13.52 -5.24 -13.13
C LEU A 151 12.17 -5.96 -12.94
N ASP A 152 11.67 -6.66 -13.96
CA ASP A 152 10.35 -7.32 -13.95
C ASP A 152 10.15 -8.32 -12.80
N ASP A 153 11.19 -9.04 -12.43
CA ASP A 153 11.17 -10.01 -11.32
C ASP A 153 11.47 -9.40 -9.96
N GLN A 154 11.82 -8.12 -9.90
CA GLN A 154 12.25 -7.43 -8.68
C GLN A 154 11.24 -6.39 -8.19
N VAL A 155 10.42 -5.84 -9.09
CA VAL A 155 9.55 -4.69 -8.81
C VAL A 155 8.13 -4.93 -9.31
N GLU A 156 7.15 -4.61 -8.47
CA GLU A 156 5.75 -4.46 -8.87
C GLU A 156 5.37 -2.97 -8.87
N VAL A 157 4.70 -2.53 -9.93
CA VAL A 157 4.17 -1.16 -10.05
C VAL A 157 2.66 -1.24 -9.95
N ASN A 158 2.11 -0.69 -8.88
CA ASN A 158 0.69 -0.79 -8.57
C ASN A 158 0.07 0.58 -8.32
N LEU A 159 -1.19 0.74 -8.72
CA LEU A 159 -2.01 1.86 -8.31
C LEU A 159 -2.50 1.61 -6.89
N VAL A 160 -2.70 2.69 -6.15
CA VAL A 160 -3.22 2.64 -4.78
C VAL A 160 -4.26 3.72 -4.52
N SER A 161 -5.21 3.40 -3.66
CA SER A 161 -6.23 4.35 -3.21
C SER A 161 -5.62 5.48 -2.36
N HIS A 162 -6.43 6.38 -1.83
CA HIS A 162 -5.91 7.62 -1.27
C HIS A 162 -4.97 7.43 -0.06
N ILE A 163 -3.68 7.70 -0.28
CA ILE A 163 -2.62 7.69 0.74
C ILE A 163 -2.43 9.03 1.46
N GLY A 164 -3.14 10.09 1.03
CA GLY A 164 -3.00 11.45 1.57
C GLY A 164 -2.03 12.35 0.81
N GLY A 165 -2.21 13.67 0.95
CA GLY A 165 -1.35 14.66 0.31
C GLY A 165 -1.59 14.84 -1.18
N HIS A 166 -2.85 14.77 -1.60
CA HIS A 166 -3.28 15.04 -2.97
C HIS A 166 -2.87 16.45 -3.47
N LYS A 167 -2.67 17.42 -2.58
CA LYS A 167 -2.07 18.73 -2.92
C LYS A 167 -0.67 18.65 -3.55
N PHE A 168 -0.03 17.49 -3.47
CA PHE A 168 1.29 17.20 -4.01
C PHE A 168 1.28 16.14 -5.12
N ALA A 169 0.10 15.84 -5.68
CA ALA A 169 -0.01 14.87 -6.76
C ALA A 169 0.95 15.20 -7.94
N ALA A 170 1.55 14.21 -8.58
CA ALA A 170 1.41 12.78 -8.30
C ALA A 170 2.30 12.28 -7.15
N ASN A 171 1.74 11.44 -6.29
CA ASN A 171 2.46 10.81 -5.18
C ASN A 171 2.89 9.39 -5.55
N VAL A 172 4.15 9.06 -5.27
CA VAL A 172 4.72 7.73 -5.44
C VAL A 172 5.37 7.29 -4.13
N ILE A 173 5.12 6.06 -3.68
CA ILE A 173 5.83 5.46 -2.54
C ILE A 173 6.72 4.32 -3.06
N VAL A 174 7.96 4.29 -2.61
CA VAL A 174 8.90 3.20 -2.88
C VAL A 174 9.08 2.37 -1.60
N TYR A 175 8.64 1.12 -1.63
CA TYR A 175 8.81 0.16 -0.54
C TYR A 175 9.80 -0.96 -0.91
N PRO A 176 10.51 -1.54 0.08
CA PRO A 176 10.27 -1.48 1.54
C PRO A 176 10.84 -0.24 2.24
N ALA A 177 11.65 0.58 1.55
CA ALA A 177 12.26 1.76 2.15
C ALA A 177 11.26 2.81 2.67
N GLY A 178 10.02 2.79 2.17
CA GLY A 178 8.96 3.71 2.59
C GLY A 178 9.23 5.15 2.14
N ILE A 179 9.94 5.35 1.02
CA ILE A 179 10.29 6.69 0.50
C ILE A 179 9.09 7.28 -0.21
N TRP A 180 8.71 8.51 0.14
CA TRP A 180 7.62 9.23 -0.51
C TRP A 180 8.16 10.29 -1.45
N TYR A 181 7.72 10.19 -2.69
CA TYR A 181 7.91 11.21 -3.71
C TYR A 181 6.62 11.93 -4.03
N ALA A 182 6.75 13.22 -4.34
CA ALA A 182 5.69 14.10 -4.74
C ALA A 182 6.01 14.75 -6.10
N ARG A 183 4.97 15.25 -6.78
CA ARG A 183 5.11 15.93 -8.08
C ARG A 183 5.88 15.10 -9.10
N VAL A 184 5.73 13.78 -9.02
CA VAL A 184 6.40 12.85 -9.93
C VAL A 184 5.83 13.02 -11.33
N ARG A 185 6.71 13.07 -12.33
CA ARG A 185 6.38 13.14 -13.75
C ARG A 185 6.92 11.89 -14.45
N PRO A 186 6.41 11.54 -15.65
CA PRO A 186 6.85 10.34 -16.37
C PRO A 186 8.37 10.26 -16.57
N GLU A 187 9.05 11.37 -16.79
CA GLU A 187 10.51 11.39 -16.97
C GLU A 187 11.30 10.96 -15.73
N HIS A 188 10.72 11.04 -14.52
CA HIS A 188 11.40 10.64 -13.29
C HIS A 188 11.36 9.13 -13.03
N ALA A 189 10.57 8.36 -13.78
CA ALA A 189 10.31 6.96 -13.49
C ALA A 189 11.59 6.11 -13.50
N GLN A 190 12.44 6.28 -14.52
CA GLN A 190 13.72 5.57 -14.62
C GLN A 190 14.67 5.98 -13.49
N GLU A 191 14.77 7.27 -13.17
CA GLU A 191 15.64 7.75 -12.10
C GLU A 191 15.22 7.19 -10.74
N ILE A 192 13.93 7.14 -10.44
CA ILE A 192 13.39 6.55 -9.20
C ILE A 192 13.75 5.07 -9.09
N LEU A 193 13.64 4.30 -10.18
CA LEU A 193 14.04 2.89 -10.19
C LEU A 193 15.55 2.73 -9.94
N VAL A 194 16.38 3.50 -10.63
CA VAL A 194 17.84 3.40 -10.45
C VAL A 194 18.26 3.83 -9.04
N LYS A 195 17.91 5.06 -8.64
CA LYS A 195 18.37 5.60 -7.36
C LYS A 195 17.71 4.90 -6.18
N SER A 196 16.39 4.80 -6.15
CA SER A 196 15.69 4.34 -4.95
C SER A 196 15.52 2.84 -4.85
N VAL A 197 15.29 2.14 -5.98
CA VAL A 197 15.08 0.69 -5.95
C VAL A 197 16.41 -0.07 -5.98
N GLN A 198 17.35 0.32 -6.84
CA GLN A 198 18.64 -0.37 -6.95
C GLN A 198 19.66 0.15 -5.93
N ASN A 199 19.83 1.47 -5.81
CA ASN A 199 20.89 2.06 -4.99
C ASN A 199 20.43 2.43 -3.56
N ARG A 200 19.13 2.37 -3.27
CA ARG A 200 18.53 2.80 -1.98
C ARG A 200 18.79 4.27 -1.64
N GLU A 201 18.91 5.10 -2.66
CA GLU A 201 19.14 6.54 -2.56
C GLU A 201 17.83 7.32 -2.74
N VAL A 202 17.76 8.46 -2.07
CA VAL A 202 16.65 9.41 -2.17
C VAL A 202 16.97 10.45 -3.24
N ILE A 203 15.96 10.84 -4.02
CA ILE A 203 16.00 11.99 -4.95
C ILE A 203 15.48 13.22 -4.19
N PRO A 204 16.36 14.15 -3.75
CA PRO A 204 15.98 15.23 -2.83
C PRO A 204 14.88 16.15 -3.38
N GLU A 205 14.87 16.38 -4.69
CA GLU A 205 13.95 17.30 -5.37
C GLU A 205 12.50 16.81 -5.36
N LEU A 206 12.31 15.50 -5.30
CA LEU A 206 10.99 14.85 -5.25
C LEU A 206 10.60 14.45 -3.83
N PHE A 207 11.56 14.40 -2.90
CA PHE A 207 11.41 13.82 -1.59
C PHE A 207 10.40 14.58 -0.73
N ARG A 208 9.47 13.84 -0.12
CA ARG A 208 8.41 14.39 0.74
C ARG A 208 8.47 13.84 2.17
N GLY A 209 9.12 12.70 2.35
CA GLY A 209 9.26 12.04 3.62
C GLY A 209 9.54 10.56 3.46
N GLN A 210 9.75 9.92 4.59
CA GLN A 210 9.92 8.49 4.69
C GLN A 210 9.09 8.00 5.88
N MET A 211 8.75 6.72 5.88
CA MET A 211 8.08 6.05 7.01
C MET A 211 8.91 6.17 8.28
#